data_AF-A0AAJ2X513-F1
#
_entry.id   AF-A0AAJ2X513-F1
#
_cell.length_a   1.000
_cell.length_b   1.000
_cell.length_c   1.000
_cell.angle_alpha   90.00
_cell.angle_beta   90.00
_cell.angle_gamma   90.00
#
_symmetry.space_group_name_H-M   'P 1'
#
loop_
_entity.id
_entity.type
_entity.pdbx_description
1 polymer ?
#
loop_
_entity_poly.entity_id
_entity_poly.type
_entity_poly.pdbx_seq_one_letter_code
_entity_poly.pdbx_strand_id
1 'polypeptide(L)'
;MDERISRLKTSIEAKTFAENARRLGQPALETHALKRAGELRAQEEGYRTPAQQAIAAALYAYEERQSESKGQSFRANRTRQMLNKHGSLAAAERMVLNKKPSTGYEVLEDAGLQELTFEAIIDRFPEEFSNAAITAARARLHHPSDSPELREEESTATSKRKPDADALSFLEGFRDQTSWFYATWMPNYRKAVETIRHSLSEGRPEDVFDKIWKTQDNSISHAGPGLLAFGEVDNLRPRLIQMLRDIDADGSPSHFDRIAVQFDEWKMQGLVSKIPWILIARAFAGIHPQLYHTTVGDAYQNSLMPWFASHTGFAIPRSRSWAVRAHALTEHLEDLGVFGSDYLARNIFPWFVHCQIDSSKFSKDISSDYAPPLGETSYLLAGAERVVSLRHNLVQAALLTSLRHEFSDCIVRAEHPTGTGGRADAVVRFPDGKLWLYEVKISDTAIAVVREAMGQLLEYAFRPKGLNASKLIVVGEPELDEGTERYLDRLRSDFNLSIEYQQILVP
;
A
#
# COMPACT_ATOMS: atom_id res chain seq x y z
N MET A 1 28.31 26.85 -19.82
CA MET A 1 26.90 27.30 -19.69
C MET A 1 26.71 28.49 -20.63
N ASP A 2 25.60 28.55 -21.38
CA ASP A 2 25.30 29.65 -22.31
C ASP A 2 25.10 30.98 -21.54
N GLU A 3 25.62 32.10 -22.04
CA GLU A 3 25.55 33.41 -21.37
C GLU A 3 24.12 33.88 -21.10
N ARG A 4 23.15 33.46 -21.92
CA ARG A 4 21.73 33.83 -21.74
C ARG A 4 21.14 33.11 -20.53
N ILE A 5 21.58 31.87 -20.27
CA ILE A 5 21.11 31.04 -19.16
C ILE A 5 21.77 31.48 -17.85
N SER A 6 23.03 31.89 -17.87
CA SER A 6 23.73 32.37 -16.67
C SER A 6 23.17 33.70 -16.13
N ARG A 7 22.50 34.50 -16.98
CA ARG A 7 21.89 35.80 -16.59
C ARG A 7 20.51 35.67 -15.95
N LEU A 8 19.90 34.49 -15.98
CA LEU A 8 18.58 34.23 -15.39
C LEU A 8 18.68 34.28 -13.86
N LYS A 9 17.74 34.99 -13.23
CA LYS A 9 17.80 35.30 -11.80
C LYS A 9 16.81 34.50 -10.97
N THR A 10 15.73 34.00 -11.58
CA THR A 10 14.70 33.22 -10.89
C THR A 10 14.48 31.85 -11.53
N SER A 11 14.02 30.89 -10.73
CA SER A 11 13.70 29.54 -11.20
C SER A 11 12.58 29.54 -12.25
N ILE A 12 11.64 30.48 -12.14
CA ILE A 12 10.53 30.67 -13.09
C ILE A 12 11.05 31.15 -14.43
N GLU A 13 11.91 32.18 -14.47
CA GLU A 13 12.53 32.67 -15.70
C GLU A 13 13.29 31.56 -16.44
N ALA A 14 14.01 30.72 -15.71
CA ALA A 14 14.75 29.58 -16.28
C ALA A 14 13.84 28.46 -16.82
N LYS A 15 12.70 28.18 -16.18
CA LYS A 15 11.70 27.26 -16.73
C LYS A 15 11.05 27.80 -18.00
N THR A 16 10.65 29.07 -18.01
CA THR A 16 10.09 29.70 -19.20
C THR A 16 11.11 29.74 -20.35
N PHE A 17 12.39 29.93 -20.06
CA PHE A 17 13.44 29.83 -21.07
C PHE A 17 13.55 28.40 -21.64
N ALA A 18 13.47 27.37 -20.78
CA ALA A 18 13.50 25.96 -21.21
C ALA A 18 12.32 25.60 -22.12
N GLU A 19 11.11 26.03 -21.76
CA GLU A 19 9.90 25.81 -22.58
C GLU A 19 10.01 26.47 -23.96
N ASN A 20 10.58 27.68 -24.01
CA ASN A 20 10.84 28.37 -25.28
C ASN A 20 11.93 27.67 -26.12
N ALA A 21 13.00 27.18 -25.48
CA ALA A 21 14.05 26.42 -26.16
C ALA A 21 13.51 25.10 -26.73
N ARG A 22 12.63 24.41 -25.99
CA ARG A 22 11.91 23.22 -26.46
C ARG A 22 11.05 23.54 -27.69
N ARG A 23 10.24 24.61 -27.62
CA ARG A 23 9.37 25.05 -28.73
C ARG A 23 10.15 25.40 -30.00
N LEU A 24 11.39 25.88 -29.85
CA LEU A 24 12.28 26.22 -30.96
C LEU A 24 13.19 25.07 -31.39
N GLY A 25 13.03 23.86 -30.83
CA GLY A 25 13.81 22.68 -31.21
C GLY A 25 15.28 22.74 -30.81
N GLN A 26 15.61 23.40 -29.69
CA GLN A 26 16.98 23.55 -29.17
C GLN A 26 17.20 22.74 -27.88
N PRO A 27 17.36 21.39 -27.97
CA PRO A 27 17.37 20.49 -26.81
C PRO A 27 18.56 20.70 -25.86
N ALA A 28 19.71 21.15 -26.37
CA ALA A 28 20.88 21.46 -25.54
C ALA A 28 20.64 22.68 -24.63
N LEU A 29 19.92 23.69 -25.14
CA LEU A 29 19.58 24.89 -24.36
C LEU A 29 18.44 24.63 -23.39
N GLU A 30 17.48 23.79 -23.77
CA GLU A 30 16.46 23.28 -22.86
C GLU A 30 17.10 22.58 -21.65
N THR A 31 18.00 21.62 -21.90
CA THR A 31 18.68 20.86 -20.83
C THR A 31 19.47 21.77 -19.89
N HIS A 32 20.23 22.72 -20.45
CA HIS A 32 20.98 23.69 -19.64
C HIS A 32 20.06 24.63 -18.84
N ALA A 33 18.91 25.03 -19.40
CA ALA A 33 17.95 25.90 -18.73
C ALA A 33 17.17 25.19 -17.63
N LEU A 34 16.78 23.92 -17.84
CA LEU A 34 16.16 23.09 -16.79
C LEU A 34 17.11 22.85 -15.62
N LYS A 35 18.39 22.58 -15.91
CA LYS A 35 19.43 22.46 -14.88
C LYS A 35 19.54 23.76 -14.06
N ARG A 36 19.62 24.90 -14.74
CA ARG A 36 19.68 26.23 -14.10
C ARG A 36 18.43 26.55 -13.28
N ALA A 37 17.25 26.15 -13.75
CA ALA A 37 15.99 26.30 -13.03
C ALA A 37 16.00 25.52 -11.71
N GLY A 38 16.55 24.30 -11.71
CA GLY A 38 16.73 23.50 -10.50
C GLY A 38 17.67 24.17 -9.49
N GLU A 39 18.82 24.69 -9.95
CA GLU A 39 19.79 25.41 -9.12
C GLU A 39 19.18 26.66 -8.46
N LEU A 40 18.51 27.50 -9.25
CA LEU A 40 17.87 28.73 -8.75
C LEU A 40 16.75 28.41 -7.77
N ARG A 41 15.95 27.36 -8.05
CA ARG A 41 14.89 26.91 -7.14
C ARG A 41 15.46 26.43 -5.80
N ALA A 42 16.57 25.70 -5.82
CA ALA A 42 17.23 25.27 -4.60
C ALA A 42 17.71 26.48 -3.78
N GLN A 43 18.26 27.51 -4.42
CA GLN A 43 18.68 28.74 -3.74
C GLN A 43 17.50 29.51 -3.14
N GLU A 44 16.39 29.64 -3.88
CA GLU A 44 15.14 30.24 -3.43
C GLU A 44 14.54 29.48 -2.22
N GLU A 45 14.64 28.15 -2.21
CA GLU A 45 14.18 27.28 -1.11
C GLU A 45 15.19 27.22 0.07
N GLY A 46 16.31 27.96 0.00
CA GLY A 46 17.26 28.12 1.11
C GLY A 46 18.44 27.14 1.13
N TYR A 47 18.64 26.34 0.08
CA TYR A 47 19.79 25.43 -0.06
C TYR A 47 21.02 26.21 -0.57
N ARG A 48 22.01 26.43 0.31
CA ARG A 48 23.13 27.36 0.06
C ARG A 48 24.42 26.67 -0.33
N THR A 49 24.70 25.48 0.19
CA THR A 49 25.94 24.74 -0.13
C THR A 49 25.78 23.86 -1.36
N PRO A 50 26.88 23.47 -2.02
CA PRO A 50 26.85 22.52 -3.14
C PRO A 50 26.14 21.21 -2.80
N ALA A 51 26.42 20.59 -1.65
CA ALA A 51 25.75 19.36 -1.24
C ALA A 51 24.24 19.57 -0.97
N GLN A 52 23.87 20.70 -0.36
CA GLN A 52 22.46 21.06 -0.15
C GLN A 52 21.71 21.22 -1.47
N GLN A 53 22.31 21.86 -2.47
CA GLN A 53 21.72 22.03 -3.79
C GLN A 53 21.59 20.68 -4.53
N ALA A 54 22.57 19.79 -4.38
CA ALA A 54 22.49 18.44 -4.93
C ALA A 54 21.36 17.61 -4.29
N ILE A 55 21.16 17.73 -2.97
CA ILE A 55 20.04 17.09 -2.25
C ILE A 55 18.69 17.62 -2.74
N ALA A 56 18.59 18.93 -2.98
CA ALA A 56 17.38 19.52 -3.56
C ALA A 56 17.11 19.01 -4.98
N ALA A 57 18.15 18.91 -5.81
CA ALA A 57 18.04 18.35 -7.16
C ALA A 57 17.59 16.88 -7.14
N ALA A 58 18.14 16.07 -6.23
CA ALA A 58 17.71 14.69 -6.00
C ALA A 58 16.23 14.59 -5.61
N LEU A 59 15.78 15.46 -4.70
CA LEU A 59 14.38 15.54 -4.28
C LEU A 59 13.46 15.90 -5.45
N TYR A 60 13.83 16.89 -6.28
CA TYR A 60 13.02 17.29 -7.41
C TYR A 60 12.93 16.19 -8.47
N ALA A 61 14.05 15.53 -8.77
CA ALA A 61 14.08 14.39 -9.69
C ALA A 61 13.20 13.23 -9.17
N TYR A 62 13.27 12.94 -7.87
CA TYR A 62 12.41 11.95 -7.23
C TYR A 62 10.92 12.32 -7.31
N GLU A 63 10.55 13.58 -7.04
CA GLU A 63 9.18 14.08 -7.14
C GLU A 63 8.63 14.00 -8.57
N GLU A 64 9.46 14.31 -9.56
CA GLU A 64 9.13 14.22 -10.99
C GLU A 64 8.88 12.78 -11.42
N ARG A 65 9.81 11.85 -11.12
CA ARG A 65 9.63 10.42 -11.45
C ARG A 65 8.38 9.83 -10.80
N GLN A 66 8.08 10.23 -9.57
CA GLN A 66 6.86 9.81 -8.90
C GLN A 66 5.60 10.47 -9.46
N SER A 67 5.71 11.68 -10.02
CA SER A 67 4.59 12.34 -10.71
C SER A 67 4.27 11.63 -12.04
N GLU A 68 5.31 11.26 -12.79
CA GLU A 68 5.19 10.48 -14.04
C GLU A 68 4.57 9.11 -13.78
N SER A 69 5.06 8.38 -12.77
CA SER A 69 4.52 7.07 -12.39
C SER A 69 3.05 7.10 -11.99
N LYS A 70 2.60 8.20 -11.34
CA LYS A 70 1.23 8.34 -10.82
C LYS A 70 0.29 9.07 -11.77
N GLY A 71 0.79 9.62 -12.88
CA GLY A 71 0.02 10.43 -13.83
C GLY A 71 -0.58 11.71 -13.23
N GLN A 72 -0.08 12.16 -12.07
CA GLN A 72 -0.55 13.36 -11.38
C GLN A 72 0.61 14.03 -10.64
N SER A 73 0.49 15.33 -10.36
CA SER A 73 1.51 16.07 -9.61
C SER A 73 1.74 15.44 -8.23
N PHE A 74 2.96 14.98 -7.98
CA PHE A 74 3.38 14.36 -6.73
C PHE A 74 4.41 15.22 -6.02
N ARG A 75 4.19 15.43 -4.72
CA ARG A 75 5.11 16.15 -3.84
C ARG A 75 5.49 15.28 -2.66
N ALA A 76 6.78 15.15 -2.38
CA ALA A 76 7.32 14.28 -1.34
C ALA A 76 7.25 14.96 0.04
N ASN A 77 6.02 15.16 0.55
CA ASN A 77 5.75 15.94 1.76
C ASN A 77 6.49 15.42 3.01
N ARG A 78 6.57 14.10 3.20
CA ARG A 78 7.35 13.50 4.31
C ARG A 78 8.85 13.79 4.20
N THR A 79 9.43 13.65 3.00
CA THR A 79 10.84 13.94 2.76
C THR A 79 11.14 15.41 2.97
N ARG A 80 10.29 16.32 2.48
CA ARG A 80 10.40 17.76 2.72
C ARG A 80 10.29 18.13 4.20
N GLN A 81 9.33 17.55 4.92
CA GLN A 81 9.19 17.76 6.36
C GLN A 81 10.43 17.30 7.12
N MET A 82 11.02 16.18 6.72
CA MET A 82 12.23 15.61 7.31
C MET A 82 13.47 16.49 7.04
N LEU A 83 13.65 16.97 5.79
CA LEU A 83 14.71 17.92 5.42
C LEU A 83 14.59 19.24 6.20
N ASN A 84 13.37 19.77 6.38
CA ASN A 84 13.13 20.98 7.14
C ASN A 84 13.37 20.80 8.65
N LYS A 85 12.98 19.65 9.21
CA LYS A 85 13.10 19.36 10.65
C LYS A 85 14.55 19.12 11.08
N HIS A 86 15.34 18.44 10.26
CA HIS A 86 16.69 18.00 10.63
C HIS A 86 17.81 18.76 9.93
N GLY A 87 17.49 19.61 8.94
CA GLY A 87 18.48 20.15 8.01
C GLY A 87 18.82 19.13 6.93
N SER A 88 19.05 19.61 5.70
CA SER A 88 19.17 18.75 4.52
C SER A 88 20.37 17.81 4.56
N LEU A 89 21.53 18.26 5.07
CA LEU A 89 22.73 17.42 5.20
C LEU A 89 22.53 16.28 6.22
N ALA A 90 22.12 16.61 7.45
CA ALA A 90 21.90 15.61 8.50
C ALA A 90 20.75 14.64 8.17
N ALA A 91 19.75 15.10 7.43
CA ALA A 91 18.69 14.29 6.87
C ALA A 91 19.22 13.24 5.87
N ALA A 92 20.08 13.65 4.93
CA ALA A 92 20.71 12.74 3.97
C ALA A 92 21.60 11.71 4.68
N GLU A 93 22.42 12.13 5.65
CA GLU A 93 23.24 11.20 6.44
C GLU A 93 22.40 10.14 7.16
N ARG A 94 21.31 10.56 7.83
CA ARG A 94 20.42 9.62 8.53
C ARG A 94 19.85 8.56 7.58
N MET A 95 19.53 8.93 6.34
CA MET A 95 19.02 7.99 5.34
C MET A 95 20.10 7.02 4.86
N VAL A 96 21.33 7.50 4.70
CA VAL A 96 22.48 6.67 4.28
C VAL A 96 23.05 5.81 5.42
N LEU A 97 22.81 6.16 6.67
CA LEU A 97 23.22 5.34 7.82
C LEU A 97 22.23 4.21 8.14
N ASN A 98 20.98 4.29 7.67
CA ASN A 98 19.97 3.27 7.94
C ASN A 98 20.20 2.02 7.09
N LYS A 99 20.35 0.82 7.70
CA LYS A 99 20.68 -0.45 7.02
C LYS A 99 19.85 -0.78 5.77
N LYS A 100 18.63 -0.28 5.64
CA LYS A 100 17.78 -0.47 4.45
C LYS A 100 17.87 0.76 3.53
N PRO A 101 18.03 0.55 2.21
CA PRO A 101 17.92 1.63 1.24
C PRO A 101 16.58 2.35 1.37
N SER A 102 16.59 3.65 1.10
CA SER A 102 15.35 4.43 1.11
C SER A 102 14.56 4.22 -0.18
N THR A 103 13.24 4.38 -0.13
CA THR A 103 12.40 4.37 -1.34
C THR A 103 12.86 5.41 -2.37
N GLY A 104 13.48 6.52 -1.94
CA GLY A 104 14.07 7.51 -2.84
C GLY A 104 15.33 7.01 -3.54
N TYR A 105 16.15 6.22 -2.85
CA TYR A 105 17.32 5.55 -3.43
C TYR A 105 16.89 4.56 -4.52
N GLU A 106 15.95 3.67 -4.20
CA GLU A 106 15.45 2.65 -5.13
C GLU A 106 14.85 3.29 -6.40
N VAL A 107 14.01 4.33 -6.22
CA VAL A 107 13.37 5.03 -7.36
C VAL A 107 14.38 5.77 -8.24
N LEU A 108 15.44 6.36 -7.67
CA LEU A 108 16.47 7.05 -8.45
C LEU A 108 17.44 6.06 -9.14
N GLU A 109 17.72 4.93 -8.51
CA GLU A 109 18.52 3.85 -9.09
C GLU A 109 17.79 3.18 -10.26
N ASP A 110 16.53 2.76 -10.07
CA ASP A 110 15.69 2.16 -11.12
C ASP A 110 15.48 3.14 -12.31
N ALA A 111 15.56 4.44 -12.05
CA ALA A 111 15.46 5.50 -13.03
C ALA A 111 16.75 5.75 -13.84
N GLY A 112 17.85 5.04 -13.54
CA GLY A 112 19.18 5.28 -14.11
C GLY A 112 19.83 6.58 -13.61
N LEU A 113 19.34 7.14 -12.50
CA LEU A 113 19.78 8.40 -11.90
C LEU A 113 20.59 8.16 -10.62
N GLN A 114 21.46 7.13 -10.61
CA GLN A 114 22.30 6.77 -9.46
C GLN A 114 23.14 7.95 -8.95
N GLU A 115 23.60 8.83 -9.85
CA GLU A 115 24.32 10.07 -9.54
C GLU A 115 23.51 11.08 -8.72
N LEU A 116 22.20 10.91 -8.60
CA LEU A 116 21.33 11.77 -7.80
C LEU A 116 20.94 11.11 -6.46
N THR A 117 21.43 9.92 -6.15
CA THR A 117 21.19 9.29 -4.85
C THR A 117 21.90 10.04 -3.72
N PHE A 118 21.40 9.95 -2.50
CA PHE A 118 22.08 10.58 -1.35
C PHE A 118 23.45 9.96 -1.10
N GLU A 119 23.60 8.66 -1.38
CA GLU A 119 24.85 7.93 -1.38
C GLU A 119 25.86 8.58 -2.33
N ALA A 120 25.52 8.75 -3.62
CA ALA A 120 26.39 9.39 -4.61
C ALA A 120 26.70 10.85 -4.27
N ILE A 121 25.75 11.58 -3.71
CA ILE A 121 25.93 12.96 -3.28
C ILE A 121 26.89 13.05 -2.09
N ILE A 122 26.77 12.16 -1.11
CA ILE A 122 27.66 12.12 0.06
C ILE A 122 29.08 11.77 -0.36
N ASP A 123 29.26 10.83 -1.28
CA ASP A 123 30.59 10.47 -1.79
C ASP A 123 31.22 11.60 -2.65
N ARG A 124 30.39 12.36 -3.37
CA ARG A 124 30.83 13.50 -4.19
C ARG A 124 31.25 14.73 -3.37
N PHE A 125 30.66 14.94 -2.19
CA PHE A 125 30.92 16.11 -1.35
C PHE A 125 31.38 15.72 0.07
N PRO A 126 32.48 14.96 0.21
CA PRO A 126 32.88 14.39 1.49
C PRO A 126 33.17 15.45 2.57
N GLU A 127 33.60 16.65 2.18
CA GLU A 127 33.91 17.76 3.09
C GLU A 127 32.66 18.30 3.82
N GLU A 128 31.44 18.00 3.34
CA GLU A 128 30.18 18.49 3.91
C GLU A 128 29.45 17.44 4.78
N PHE A 129 30.01 16.23 4.92
CA PHE A 129 29.37 15.11 5.61
C PHE A 129 30.29 14.43 6.63
N SER A 130 29.70 13.70 7.57
CA SER A 130 30.44 12.92 8.56
C SER A 130 31.19 11.73 7.95
N ASN A 131 32.36 11.39 8.49
CA ASN A 131 33.14 10.22 8.06
C ASN A 131 32.35 8.91 8.11
N ALA A 132 31.41 8.78 9.06
CA ALA A 132 30.52 7.64 9.16
C ALA A 132 29.56 7.56 7.96
N ALA A 133 28.97 8.69 7.56
CA ALA A 133 28.09 8.76 6.39
C ALA A 133 28.85 8.50 5.08
N ILE A 134 30.07 9.02 4.94
CA ILE A 134 30.93 8.78 3.77
C ILE A 134 31.27 7.29 3.64
N THR A 135 31.64 6.65 4.76
CA THR A 135 31.94 5.21 4.77
C THR A 135 30.71 4.38 4.39
N ALA A 136 29.55 4.72 4.93
CA ALA A 136 28.29 4.04 4.59
C ALA A 136 27.84 4.27 3.14
N ALA A 137 28.03 5.49 2.62
CA ALA A 137 27.75 5.85 1.23
C ALA A 137 28.65 5.06 0.27
N ARG A 138 29.97 5.08 0.50
CA ARG A 138 30.95 4.32 -0.28
C ARG A 138 30.71 2.81 -0.24
N ALA A 139 30.35 2.28 0.93
CA ALA A 139 29.98 0.87 1.05
C ALA A 139 28.77 0.54 0.16
N ARG A 140 27.79 1.44 0.03
CA ARG A 140 26.64 1.22 -0.86
C ARG A 140 26.94 1.42 -2.35
N LEU A 141 27.80 2.38 -2.70
CA LEU A 141 28.14 2.70 -4.09
C LEU A 141 29.16 1.72 -4.69
N HIS A 142 30.13 1.26 -3.90
CA HIS A 142 31.17 0.31 -4.35
C HIS A 142 30.73 -1.16 -4.28
N HIS A 143 29.49 -1.42 -3.84
CA HIS A 143 28.78 -2.66 -4.13
C HIS A 143 27.74 -2.42 -5.23
N PRO A 144 28.13 -2.22 -6.50
CA PRO A 144 27.18 -2.27 -7.59
C PRO A 144 26.73 -3.73 -7.72
N SER A 145 25.57 -4.08 -7.17
CA SER A 145 25.02 -5.43 -7.26
C SER A 145 25.98 -6.53 -6.77
N ASP A 146 26.14 -6.70 -5.45
CA ASP A 146 26.38 -8.00 -4.80
C ASP A 146 26.06 -7.82 -3.30
N SER A 147 25.04 -8.50 -2.75
CA SER A 147 25.20 -9.81 -2.13
C SER A 147 26.46 -9.86 -1.23
N PRO A 148 26.32 -10.01 0.09
CA PRO A 148 27.49 -10.31 0.91
C PRO A 148 28.05 -11.66 0.43
N GLU A 149 29.25 -11.65 -0.12
CA GLU A 149 30.12 -12.83 -0.17
C GLU A 149 30.39 -13.27 1.27
N LEU A 150 29.53 -14.15 1.79
CA LEU A 150 29.97 -15.18 2.70
C LEU A 150 30.63 -16.23 1.84
N ARG A 151 31.97 -16.25 1.93
CA ARG A 151 32.91 -17.33 1.64
C ARG A 151 32.30 -18.55 0.96
N GLU A 152 32.86 -18.85 -0.21
CA GLU A 152 32.86 -20.16 -0.85
C GLU A 152 33.06 -21.28 0.19
N GLU A 153 31.97 -21.95 0.54
CA GLU A 153 32.01 -23.38 0.81
C GLU A 153 31.00 -24.02 -0.14
N GLU A 154 31.50 -24.48 -1.28
CA GLU A 154 30.91 -25.61 -1.96
C GLU A 154 30.86 -26.79 -0.99
N SER A 155 29.69 -27.01 -0.40
CA SER A 155 29.31 -28.31 0.15
C SER A 155 27.79 -28.33 0.28
N THR A 156 27.13 -28.73 -0.81
CA THR A 156 26.07 -29.74 -0.79
C THR A 156 25.52 -30.09 0.59
N ALA A 157 24.57 -29.31 1.07
CA ALA A 157 23.62 -29.72 2.11
C ALA A 157 22.41 -28.79 2.04
N THR A 158 21.36 -29.25 1.35
CA THR A 158 19.97 -28.81 1.54
C THR A 158 19.56 -29.06 2.99
N SER A 159 20.02 -28.22 3.91
CA SER A 159 19.44 -28.14 5.23
C SER A 159 18.15 -27.36 5.10
N LYS A 160 17.06 -28.07 4.77
CA LYS A 160 15.70 -27.56 4.84
C LYS A 160 15.47 -27.08 6.28
N ARG A 161 15.59 -25.77 6.51
CA ARG A 161 15.30 -25.18 7.80
C ARG A 161 13.81 -25.42 8.07
N LYS A 162 13.50 -26.20 9.10
CA LYS A 162 12.10 -26.43 9.50
C LYS A 162 11.46 -25.10 9.88
N PRO A 163 10.14 -24.94 9.69
CA PRO A 163 9.41 -23.79 10.19
C PRO A 163 9.73 -23.55 11.67
N ASP A 164 10.06 -22.31 12.01
CA ASP A 164 10.28 -21.91 13.40
C ASP A 164 8.96 -21.74 14.17
N ALA A 165 9.04 -21.38 15.46
CA ALA A 165 7.86 -21.24 16.31
C ALA A 165 6.86 -20.19 15.80
N ASP A 166 7.33 -19.10 15.21
CA ASP A 166 6.47 -18.05 14.66
C ASP A 166 5.76 -18.53 13.40
N ALA A 167 6.46 -19.25 12.51
CA ALA A 167 5.83 -19.86 11.34
C ALA A 167 4.81 -20.94 11.72
N LEU A 168 5.09 -21.75 12.76
CA LEU A 168 4.16 -22.73 13.28
C LEU A 168 2.90 -22.08 13.87
N SER A 169 3.06 -20.98 14.62
CA SER A 169 1.93 -20.21 15.14
C SER A 169 1.04 -19.65 14.03
N PHE A 170 1.63 -19.13 12.95
CA PHE A 170 0.85 -18.65 11.80
C PHE A 170 0.14 -19.80 11.08
N LEU A 171 0.78 -20.97 10.96
CA LEU A 171 0.14 -22.16 10.38
C LEU A 171 -1.02 -22.67 11.25
N GLU A 172 -0.88 -22.65 12.57
CA GLU A 172 -1.97 -23.00 13.50
C GLU A 172 -3.13 -22.02 13.39
N GLY A 173 -2.85 -20.71 13.41
CA GLY A 173 -3.87 -19.67 13.24
C GLY A 173 -4.56 -19.74 11.88
N PHE A 174 -3.85 -20.14 10.82
CA PHE A 174 -4.47 -20.36 9.52
C PHE A 174 -5.42 -21.56 9.53
N ARG A 175 -5.11 -22.63 10.27
CA ARG A 175 -5.94 -23.85 10.35
C ARG A 175 -7.24 -23.68 11.10
N ASP A 176 -7.49 -22.52 11.71
CA ASP A 176 -8.76 -22.20 12.34
C ASP A 176 -9.89 -22.17 11.30
N GLN A 177 -10.76 -23.18 11.34
CA GLN A 177 -11.88 -23.34 10.41
C GLN A 177 -12.96 -22.26 10.56
N THR A 178 -12.97 -21.54 11.70
CA THR A 178 -13.90 -20.42 11.93
C THR A 178 -13.45 -19.13 11.26
N SER A 179 -12.20 -19.08 10.79
CA SER A 179 -11.66 -17.92 10.10
C SER A 179 -12.38 -17.63 8.79
N TRP A 180 -12.52 -16.34 8.43
CA TRP A 180 -13.14 -15.90 7.17
C TRP A 180 -12.48 -16.52 5.93
N PHE A 181 -11.20 -16.90 6.03
CA PHE A 181 -10.48 -17.64 5.00
C PHE A 181 -11.19 -18.96 4.68
N TYR A 182 -11.62 -19.74 5.67
CA TYR A 182 -12.32 -21.00 5.46
C TYR A 182 -13.84 -20.84 5.32
N ALA A 183 -14.43 -19.87 6.02
CA ALA A 183 -15.87 -19.62 5.97
C ALA A 183 -16.34 -18.98 4.66
N THR A 184 -15.51 -18.15 4.02
CA THR A 184 -15.93 -17.34 2.86
C THR A 184 -14.98 -17.44 1.68
N TRP A 185 -13.68 -17.22 1.86
CA TRP A 185 -12.77 -17.16 0.71
C TRP A 185 -12.52 -18.54 0.10
N MET A 186 -12.18 -19.55 0.90
CA MET A 186 -11.82 -20.89 0.45
C MET A 186 -12.90 -21.54 -0.42
N PRO A 187 -14.21 -21.57 -0.04
CA PRO A 187 -15.24 -22.16 -0.88
C PRO A 187 -15.36 -21.43 -2.23
N ASN A 188 -15.27 -20.09 -2.21
CA ASN A 188 -15.34 -19.26 -3.40
C ASN A 188 -14.11 -19.42 -4.31
N TYR A 189 -12.91 -19.58 -3.73
CA TYR A 189 -11.67 -19.82 -4.46
C TYR A 189 -11.69 -21.20 -5.13
N ARG A 190 -12.08 -22.25 -4.40
CA ARG A 190 -12.25 -23.60 -4.97
C ARG A 190 -13.23 -23.59 -6.14
N LYS A 191 -14.39 -22.95 -5.98
CA LYS A 191 -15.38 -22.80 -7.06
C LYS A 191 -14.82 -22.04 -8.26
N ALA A 192 -14.05 -20.98 -8.02
CA ALA A 192 -13.44 -20.19 -9.09
C ALA A 192 -12.41 -20.98 -9.90
N VAL A 193 -11.49 -21.68 -9.22
CA VAL A 193 -10.49 -22.55 -9.86
C VAL A 193 -11.16 -23.67 -10.64
N GLU A 194 -12.17 -24.32 -10.05
CA GLU A 194 -12.90 -25.40 -10.72
C GLU A 194 -13.65 -24.90 -11.97
N THR A 195 -14.25 -23.72 -11.89
CA THR A 195 -14.90 -23.08 -13.05
C THR A 195 -13.90 -22.81 -14.18
N ILE A 196 -12.72 -22.30 -13.83
CA ILE A 196 -11.64 -22.04 -14.80
C ILE A 196 -11.16 -23.32 -15.44
N ARG A 197 -10.83 -24.33 -14.62
CA ARG A 197 -10.36 -25.64 -15.06
C ARG A 197 -11.37 -26.30 -16.01
N HIS A 198 -12.65 -26.30 -15.65
CA HIS A 198 -13.72 -26.88 -16.46
C HIS A 198 -13.85 -26.18 -17.82
N SER A 199 -13.97 -24.84 -17.81
CA SER A 199 -14.10 -24.02 -19.03
C SER A 199 -12.92 -24.21 -19.99
N LEU A 200 -11.69 -24.22 -19.48
CA LEU A 200 -10.49 -24.43 -20.31
C LEU A 200 -10.40 -25.86 -20.84
N SER A 201 -10.73 -26.87 -20.03
CA SER A 201 -10.74 -28.28 -20.46
C SER A 201 -11.75 -28.59 -21.58
N GLU A 202 -12.83 -27.83 -21.66
CA GLU A 202 -13.82 -27.92 -22.74
C GLU A 202 -13.50 -27.02 -23.94
N GLY A 203 -12.37 -26.32 -23.91
CA GLY A 203 -11.95 -25.41 -24.98
C GLY A 203 -12.78 -24.14 -25.08
N ARG A 204 -13.44 -23.72 -23.98
CA ARG A 204 -14.33 -22.54 -23.87
C ARG A 204 -13.75 -21.41 -22.99
N PRO A 205 -12.52 -20.91 -23.22
CA PRO A 205 -11.90 -19.82 -22.44
C PRO A 205 -12.71 -18.51 -22.40
N GLU A 206 -13.61 -18.30 -23.35
CA GLU A 206 -14.54 -17.17 -23.37
C GLU A 206 -15.45 -17.13 -22.14
N ASP A 207 -15.79 -18.28 -21.56
CA ASP A 207 -16.68 -18.37 -20.39
C ASP A 207 -16.06 -17.79 -19.12
N VAL A 208 -14.73 -17.75 -19.06
CA VAL A 208 -13.97 -17.23 -17.91
C VAL A 208 -13.33 -15.87 -18.17
N PHE A 209 -13.53 -15.32 -19.37
CA PHE A 209 -12.97 -14.04 -19.80
C PHE A 209 -13.34 -12.89 -18.84
N ASP A 210 -14.64 -12.68 -18.60
CA ASP A 210 -15.10 -11.59 -17.74
C ASP A 210 -14.61 -11.80 -16.29
N LYS A 211 -14.57 -13.07 -15.84
CA LYS A 211 -14.12 -13.44 -14.49
C LYS A 211 -12.64 -13.12 -14.24
N ILE A 212 -11.78 -13.27 -15.24
CA ILE A 212 -10.35 -12.99 -15.11
C ILE A 212 -10.08 -11.49 -15.33
N TRP A 213 -10.62 -10.92 -16.41
CA TRP A 213 -10.23 -9.60 -16.91
C TRP A 213 -11.11 -8.43 -16.46
N LYS A 214 -12.39 -8.65 -16.12
CA LYS A 214 -13.34 -7.57 -15.79
C LYS A 214 -13.78 -7.59 -14.33
N THR A 215 -13.87 -8.75 -13.69
CA THR A 215 -14.34 -8.85 -12.30
C THR A 215 -13.28 -8.31 -11.34
N GLN A 216 -13.68 -7.37 -10.47
CA GLN A 216 -12.77 -6.75 -9.50
C GLN A 216 -12.30 -7.74 -8.45
N ASP A 217 -13.20 -8.48 -7.82
CA ASP A 217 -12.90 -9.63 -6.95
C ASP A 217 -13.42 -10.91 -7.59
N ASN A 218 -12.50 -11.79 -7.97
CA ASN A 218 -12.84 -13.03 -8.65
C ASN A 218 -12.55 -14.27 -7.80
N SER A 219 -12.38 -14.11 -6.49
CA SER A 219 -12.03 -15.17 -5.53
C SER A 219 -10.62 -15.76 -5.68
N ILE A 220 -9.86 -15.40 -6.72
CA ILE A 220 -8.41 -15.65 -6.80
C ILE A 220 -7.67 -14.47 -6.18
N SER A 221 -8.03 -13.25 -6.57
CA SER A 221 -7.44 -12.02 -6.05
C SER A 221 -8.35 -10.82 -6.26
N HIS A 222 -8.11 -9.75 -5.52
CA HIS A 222 -8.76 -8.46 -5.72
C HIS A 222 -7.89 -7.54 -6.60
N ALA A 223 -8.43 -7.03 -7.71
CA ALA A 223 -7.66 -6.24 -8.68
C ALA A 223 -7.44 -4.79 -8.24
N GLY A 224 -8.29 -4.24 -7.37
CA GLY A 224 -8.20 -2.84 -6.92
C GLY A 224 -8.13 -1.87 -8.11
N PRO A 225 -7.21 -0.88 -8.12
CA PRO A 225 -7.01 0.02 -9.25
C PRO A 225 -6.28 -0.63 -10.44
N GLY A 226 -5.93 -1.92 -10.35
CA GLY A 226 -5.21 -2.69 -11.37
C GLY A 226 -6.06 -3.09 -12.58
N LEU A 227 -7.38 -2.86 -12.55
CA LEU A 227 -8.27 -3.10 -13.70
C LEU A 227 -7.92 -2.18 -14.88
N LEU A 228 -8.07 -2.73 -16.09
CA LEU A 228 -8.16 -1.95 -17.32
C LEU A 228 -9.58 -1.40 -17.47
N ALA A 229 -9.74 -0.32 -18.24
CA ALA A 229 -11.08 0.16 -18.57
C ALA A 229 -11.83 -0.89 -19.39
N PHE A 230 -13.12 -1.08 -19.13
CA PHE A 230 -13.89 -2.14 -19.79
C PHE A 230 -13.87 -2.03 -21.32
N GLY A 231 -13.84 -0.81 -21.87
CA GLY A 231 -13.68 -0.61 -23.31
C GLY A 231 -12.34 -1.13 -23.86
N GLU A 232 -11.24 -0.99 -23.13
CA GLU A 232 -9.93 -1.53 -23.53
C GLU A 232 -9.97 -3.06 -23.54
N VAL A 233 -10.56 -3.66 -22.50
CA VAL A 233 -10.71 -5.12 -22.35
C VAL A 233 -11.60 -5.69 -23.45
N ASP A 234 -12.74 -5.06 -23.73
CA ASP A 234 -13.67 -5.53 -24.76
C ASP A 234 -13.08 -5.40 -26.18
N ASN A 235 -12.31 -4.34 -26.46
CA ASN A 235 -11.61 -4.15 -27.74
C ASN A 235 -10.53 -5.22 -27.99
N LEU A 236 -9.90 -5.72 -26.92
CA LEU A 236 -8.87 -6.75 -26.99
C LEU A 236 -9.42 -8.16 -26.78
N ARG A 237 -10.74 -8.34 -26.68
CA ARG A 237 -11.39 -9.62 -26.32
C ARG A 237 -10.84 -10.83 -27.10
N PRO A 238 -10.72 -10.83 -28.45
CA PRO A 238 -10.18 -12.00 -29.15
C PRO A 238 -8.73 -12.32 -28.77
N ARG A 239 -7.89 -11.30 -28.57
CA ARG A 239 -6.47 -11.46 -28.21
C ARG A 239 -6.32 -11.96 -26.77
N LEU A 240 -7.12 -11.44 -25.86
CA LEU A 240 -7.13 -11.85 -24.46
C LEU A 240 -7.71 -13.26 -24.27
N ILE A 241 -8.69 -13.67 -25.08
CA ILE A 241 -9.17 -15.06 -25.12
C ILE A 241 -8.07 -16.00 -25.61
N GLN A 242 -7.35 -15.63 -26.68
CA GLN A 242 -6.21 -16.42 -27.14
C GLN A 242 -5.13 -16.50 -26.06
N MET A 243 -4.83 -15.40 -25.38
CA MET A 243 -3.88 -15.37 -24.27
C MET A 243 -4.28 -16.32 -23.13
N LEU A 244 -5.58 -16.48 -22.82
CA LEU A 244 -6.02 -17.48 -21.83
C LEU A 244 -5.69 -18.92 -22.27
N ARG A 245 -5.81 -19.23 -23.58
CA ARG A 245 -5.40 -20.52 -24.14
C ARG A 245 -3.89 -20.71 -24.06
N ASP A 246 -3.13 -19.66 -24.38
CA ASP A 246 -1.67 -19.70 -24.33
C ASP A 246 -1.19 -19.91 -22.88
N ILE A 247 -1.83 -19.25 -21.91
CA ILE A 247 -1.51 -19.44 -20.48
C ILE A 247 -1.83 -20.87 -20.06
N ASP A 248 -2.99 -21.41 -20.43
CA ASP A 248 -3.37 -22.80 -20.15
C ASP A 248 -2.33 -23.80 -20.68
N ALA A 249 -1.80 -23.56 -21.89
CA ALA A 249 -0.78 -24.40 -22.50
C ALA A 249 0.61 -24.26 -21.86
N ASP A 250 1.00 -23.07 -21.40
CA ASP A 250 2.32 -22.80 -20.80
C ASP A 250 2.18 -21.96 -19.52
N GLY A 251 2.22 -22.65 -18.37
CA GLY A 251 2.20 -22.00 -17.06
C GLY A 251 3.56 -21.48 -16.58
N SER A 252 4.62 -21.50 -17.39
CA SER A 252 5.98 -21.21 -16.91
C SER A 252 6.21 -19.73 -16.56
N PRO A 253 7.16 -19.43 -15.65
CA PRO A 253 7.54 -18.05 -15.37
C PRO A 253 8.04 -17.28 -16.60
N SER A 254 8.71 -17.97 -17.53
CA SER A 254 9.16 -17.36 -18.79
C SER A 254 7.98 -16.94 -19.67
N HIS A 255 6.87 -17.67 -19.64
CA HIS A 255 5.67 -17.27 -20.37
C HIS A 255 5.01 -16.03 -19.78
N PHE A 256 4.97 -15.92 -18.46
CA PHE A 256 4.50 -14.71 -17.78
C PHE A 256 5.27 -13.47 -18.26
N ASP A 257 6.61 -13.56 -18.31
CA ASP A 257 7.45 -12.44 -18.77
C ASP A 257 7.17 -12.09 -20.24
N ARG A 258 6.93 -13.09 -21.12
CA ARG A 258 6.53 -12.85 -22.52
C ARG A 258 5.18 -12.13 -22.63
N ILE A 259 4.19 -12.50 -21.82
CA ILE A 259 2.89 -11.82 -21.79
C ILE A 259 3.04 -10.37 -21.30
N ALA A 260 3.88 -10.13 -20.30
CA ALA A 260 4.15 -8.80 -19.82
C ALA A 260 4.77 -7.90 -20.91
N VAL A 261 5.73 -8.42 -21.68
CA VAL A 261 6.30 -7.74 -22.85
C VAL A 261 5.23 -7.45 -23.90
N GLN A 262 4.34 -8.41 -24.19
CA GLN A 262 3.23 -8.21 -25.14
C GLN A 262 2.28 -7.08 -24.71
N PHE A 263 1.98 -6.96 -23.41
CA PHE A 263 1.16 -5.85 -22.91
C PHE A 263 1.90 -4.50 -22.97
N ASP A 264 3.22 -4.48 -22.81
CA ASP A 264 4.02 -3.26 -23.00
C ASP A 264 3.99 -2.80 -24.47
N GLU A 265 4.09 -3.74 -25.42
CA GLU A 265 3.91 -3.45 -26.84
C GLU A 265 2.51 -2.90 -27.14
N TRP A 266 1.45 -3.49 -26.58
CA TRP A 266 0.09 -2.98 -26.72
C TRP A 266 -0.09 -1.59 -26.11
N LYS A 267 0.61 -1.31 -25.01
CA LYS A 267 0.63 0.02 -24.39
C LYS A 267 1.33 1.03 -25.30
N MET A 268 2.47 0.69 -25.89
CA MET A 268 3.17 1.55 -26.86
C MET A 268 2.32 1.84 -28.10
N GLN A 269 1.46 0.90 -28.50
CA GLN A 269 0.50 1.05 -29.60
C GLN A 269 -0.78 1.82 -29.20
N GLY A 270 -0.94 2.20 -27.94
CA GLY A 270 -2.13 2.90 -27.43
C GLY A 270 -3.38 2.02 -27.31
N LEU A 271 -3.22 0.68 -27.33
CA LEU A 271 -4.33 -0.27 -27.19
C LEU A 271 -4.75 -0.47 -25.73
N VAL A 272 -3.82 -0.28 -24.80
CA VAL A 272 -4.05 -0.26 -23.36
C VAL A 272 -3.35 0.93 -22.72
N SER A 273 -3.93 1.47 -21.65
CA SER A 273 -3.38 2.59 -20.89
C SER A 273 -2.20 2.21 -20.00
N LYS A 274 -2.09 0.93 -19.60
CA LYS A 274 -1.05 0.41 -18.70
C LYS A 274 -0.88 -1.10 -18.87
N ILE A 275 0.22 -1.63 -18.34
CA ILE A 275 0.41 -3.07 -18.18
C ILE A 275 -0.41 -3.52 -16.96
N PRO A 276 -1.38 -4.44 -17.11
CA PRO A 276 -2.23 -4.89 -16.02
C PRO A 276 -1.58 -6.03 -15.24
N TRP A 277 -0.43 -5.78 -14.60
CA TRP A 277 0.37 -6.79 -13.89
C TRP A 277 -0.45 -7.72 -12.98
N ILE A 278 -1.36 -7.14 -12.19
CA ILE A 278 -2.23 -7.89 -11.28
C ILE A 278 -3.17 -8.84 -12.03
N LEU A 279 -3.70 -8.44 -13.20
CA LEU A 279 -4.59 -9.29 -13.99
C LEU A 279 -3.84 -10.43 -14.68
N ILE A 280 -2.62 -10.17 -15.15
CA ILE A 280 -1.74 -11.21 -15.71
C ILE A 280 -1.41 -12.24 -14.63
N ALA A 281 -0.91 -11.79 -13.48
CA ALA A 281 -0.56 -12.67 -12.36
C ALA A 281 -1.76 -13.46 -11.83
N ARG A 282 -2.94 -12.83 -11.77
CA ARG A 282 -4.22 -13.48 -11.47
C ARG A 282 -4.58 -14.56 -12.47
N ALA A 283 -4.38 -14.34 -13.77
CA ALA A 283 -4.66 -15.35 -14.79
C ALA A 283 -3.78 -16.60 -14.55
N PHE A 284 -2.48 -16.41 -14.32
CA PHE A 284 -1.57 -17.50 -13.98
C PHE A 284 -1.95 -18.20 -12.66
N ALA A 285 -2.29 -17.46 -11.60
CA ALA A 285 -2.72 -18.04 -10.32
C ALA A 285 -4.07 -18.77 -10.36
N GLY A 286 -4.95 -18.39 -11.28
CA GLY A 286 -6.24 -19.04 -11.49
C GLY A 286 -6.17 -20.28 -12.38
N ILE A 287 -5.36 -20.22 -13.45
CA ILE A 287 -5.22 -21.28 -14.45
C ILE A 287 -4.25 -22.36 -13.98
N HIS A 288 -3.13 -21.94 -13.36
CA HIS A 288 -2.09 -22.83 -12.84
C HIS A 288 -1.96 -22.71 -11.31
N PRO A 289 -3.01 -23.07 -10.54
CA PRO A 289 -2.96 -23.01 -9.08
C PRO A 289 -1.91 -23.98 -8.49
N GLN A 290 -1.45 -24.97 -9.24
CA GLN A 290 -0.35 -25.82 -8.77
C GLN A 290 0.99 -25.09 -8.74
N LEU A 291 1.17 -24.11 -9.64
CA LEU A 291 2.42 -23.39 -9.82
C LEU A 291 2.45 -22.05 -9.08
N TYR A 292 1.29 -21.45 -8.79
CA TYR A 292 1.22 -20.10 -8.25
C TYR A 292 0.20 -19.94 -7.11
N HIS A 293 0.59 -19.14 -6.12
CA HIS A 293 -0.25 -18.69 -5.02
C HIS A 293 -1.12 -17.46 -5.39
N THR A 294 -2.09 -17.10 -4.54
CA THR A 294 -3.05 -16.01 -4.80
C THR A 294 -2.53 -14.58 -4.56
N THR A 295 -1.31 -14.42 -4.04
CA THR A 295 -0.70 -13.09 -3.85
C THR A 295 -0.08 -12.53 -5.15
N VAL A 296 -0.91 -11.86 -5.95
CA VAL A 296 -0.63 -11.48 -7.35
C VAL A 296 0.03 -10.10 -7.57
N GLY A 297 0.29 -9.33 -6.51
CA GLY A 297 0.88 -7.99 -6.61
C GLY A 297 2.30 -7.91 -6.05
N ASP A 298 3.22 -7.30 -6.80
CA ASP A 298 4.64 -7.18 -6.41
C ASP A 298 4.84 -6.55 -5.03
N ALA A 299 4.08 -5.49 -4.72
CA ALA A 299 4.17 -4.83 -3.42
C ALA A 299 3.83 -5.78 -2.26
N TYR A 300 2.82 -6.64 -2.44
CA TYR A 300 2.40 -7.62 -1.43
C TYR A 300 3.37 -8.79 -1.36
N GLN A 301 3.82 -9.30 -2.50
CA GLN A 301 4.78 -10.40 -2.55
C GLN A 301 6.12 -9.97 -1.95
N ASN A 302 6.64 -8.80 -2.33
CA ASN A 302 7.91 -8.30 -1.81
C ASN A 302 7.88 -8.02 -0.31
N SER A 303 6.72 -7.67 0.25
CA SER A 303 6.60 -7.43 1.69
C SER A 303 6.62 -8.72 2.52
N LEU A 304 6.22 -9.86 1.94
CA LEU A 304 6.19 -11.17 2.62
C LEU A 304 7.45 -12.03 2.41
N MET A 305 8.22 -11.84 1.32
CA MET A 305 9.43 -12.65 1.06
C MET A 305 10.40 -12.69 2.25
N PRO A 306 10.73 -11.57 2.94
CA PRO A 306 11.68 -11.59 4.06
C PRO A 306 11.18 -12.42 5.24
N TRP A 307 9.87 -12.48 5.46
CA TRP A 307 9.28 -13.29 6.52
C TRP A 307 9.47 -14.78 6.21
N PHE A 308 9.12 -15.23 5.01
CA PHE A 308 9.35 -16.63 4.62
C PHE A 308 10.83 -17.01 4.67
N ALA A 309 11.72 -16.14 4.23
CA ALA A 309 13.16 -16.40 4.32
C ALA A 309 13.65 -16.56 5.76
N SER A 310 13.15 -15.72 6.67
CA SER A 310 13.56 -15.73 8.08
C SER A 310 12.99 -16.93 8.84
N HIS A 311 11.71 -17.27 8.59
CA HIS A 311 10.94 -18.18 9.44
C HIS A 311 10.76 -19.59 8.88
N THR A 312 10.91 -19.77 7.56
CA THR A 312 10.76 -21.09 6.91
C THR A 312 11.97 -21.50 6.10
N GLY A 313 13.04 -20.69 6.08
CA GLY A 313 14.24 -20.97 5.30
C GLY A 313 14.08 -20.80 3.79
N PHE A 314 13.04 -20.07 3.35
CA PHE A 314 12.81 -19.81 1.93
C PHE A 314 13.98 -19.04 1.29
N ALA A 315 14.56 -19.60 0.23
CA ALA A 315 15.59 -18.94 -0.56
C ALA A 315 14.95 -17.99 -1.58
N ILE A 316 15.01 -16.69 -1.31
CA ILE A 316 14.41 -15.66 -2.18
C ILE A 316 15.13 -15.66 -3.54
N PRO A 317 14.43 -15.89 -4.67
CA PRO A 317 15.04 -15.81 -5.99
C PRO A 317 15.64 -14.43 -6.28
N ARG A 318 16.76 -14.39 -7.02
CA ARG A 318 17.39 -13.14 -7.47
C ARG A 318 16.50 -12.37 -8.48
N SER A 319 15.77 -13.08 -9.33
CA SER A 319 14.89 -12.48 -10.35
C SER A 319 13.86 -11.53 -9.72
N ARG A 320 13.56 -10.40 -10.36
CA ARG A 320 12.48 -9.48 -9.94
C ARG A 320 11.11 -9.86 -10.53
N SER A 321 11.03 -10.86 -11.41
CA SER A 321 9.77 -11.33 -11.99
C SER A 321 8.86 -11.92 -10.91
N TRP A 322 7.60 -11.45 -10.87
CA TRP A 322 6.56 -11.98 -9.99
C TRP A 322 6.43 -13.48 -10.13
N ALA A 323 6.36 -13.99 -11.37
CA ALA A 323 6.13 -15.41 -11.62
C ALA A 323 7.28 -16.27 -11.10
N VAL A 324 8.53 -15.85 -11.28
CA VAL A 324 9.68 -16.60 -10.74
C VAL A 324 9.61 -16.68 -9.22
N ARG A 325 9.27 -15.58 -8.54
CA ARG A 325 9.16 -15.53 -7.07
C ARG A 325 7.94 -16.30 -6.56
N ALA A 326 6.81 -16.19 -7.25
CA ALA A 326 5.56 -16.85 -6.89
C ALA A 326 5.68 -18.36 -7.06
N HIS A 327 6.29 -18.80 -8.16
CA HIS A 327 6.61 -20.20 -8.42
C HIS A 327 7.53 -20.77 -7.33
N ALA A 328 8.66 -20.11 -7.07
CA ALA A 328 9.60 -20.57 -6.06
C ALA A 328 8.98 -20.64 -4.65
N LEU A 329 8.15 -19.66 -4.26
CA LEU A 329 7.46 -19.71 -2.96
C LEU A 329 6.43 -20.84 -2.92
N THR A 330 5.74 -21.09 -4.03
CA THR A 330 4.75 -22.17 -4.14
C THR A 330 5.43 -23.54 -4.01
N GLU A 331 6.55 -23.76 -4.72
CA GLU A 331 7.38 -24.96 -4.58
C GLU A 331 7.92 -25.12 -3.16
N HIS A 332 8.41 -24.04 -2.55
CA HIS A 332 8.89 -24.07 -1.17
C HIS A 332 7.80 -24.52 -0.19
N LEU A 333 6.58 -23.99 -0.33
CA LEU A 333 5.45 -24.36 0.53
C LEU A 333 4.98 -25.80 0.30
N GLU A 334 5.06 -26.31 -0.93
CA GLU A 334 4.81 -27.72 -1.25
C GLU A 334 5.85 -28.62 -0.57
N ASP A 335 7.12 -28.24 -0.67
CA ASP A 335 8.26 -28.95 -0.09
C ASP A 335 8.26 -28.99 1.45
N LEU A 336 7.60 -28.03 2.10
CA LEU A 336 7.36 -28.04 3.54
C LEU A 336 6.33 -29.10 3.95
N GLY A 337 5.45 -29.54 3.04
CA GLY A 337 4.46 -30.60 3.26
C GLY A 337 3.37 -30.27 4.27
N VAL A 338 3.24 -29.02 4.72
CA VAL A 338 2.33 -28.63 5.82
C VAL A 338 0.86 -28.57 5.42
N PHE A 339 0.56 -28.54 4.12
CA PHE A 339 -0.79 -28.48 3.55
C PHE A 339 -1.28 -29.82 2.96
N GLY A 340 -0.43 -30.86 2.95
CA GLY A 340 -0.77 -32.16 2.37
C GLY A 340 -1.28 -32.04 0.93
N SER A 341 -2.43 -32.66 0.63
CA SER A 341 -3.05 -32.59 -0.70
C SER A 341 -3.82 -31.29 -0.98
N ASP A 342 -3.95 -30.39 0.00
CA ASP A 342 -4.76 -29.17 -0.13
C ASP A 342 -3.94 -27.98 -0.64
N TYR A 343 -3.45 -28.09 -1.88
CA TYR A 343 -2.67 -27.05 -2.54
C TYR A 343 -3.43 -25.72 -2.71
N LEU A 344 -4.77 -25.72 -2.66
CA LEU A 344 -5.55 -24.49 -2.69
C LEU A 344 -5.49 -23.74 -1.37
N ALA A 345 -5.44 -24.46 -0.23
CA ALA A 345 -5.16 -23.83 1.07
C ALA A 345 -3.74 -23.25 1.13
N ARG A 346 -2.76 -24.01 0.63
CA ARG A 346 -1.38 -23.54 0.46
C ARG A 346 -1.33 -22.21 -0.30
N ASN A 347 -2.13 -22.06 -1.35
CA ASN A 347 -2.11 -20.85 -2.18
C ASN A 347 -2.69 -19.60 -1.50
N ILE A 348 -3.59 -19.76 -0.53
CA ILE A 348 -4.14 -18.65 0.26
C ILE A 348 -3.16 -18.23 1.37
N PHE A 349 -2.38 -19.17 1.91
CA PHE A 349 -1.54 -18.95 3.08
C PHE A 349 -0.56 -17.76 2.96
N PRO A 350 0.12 -17.48 1.84
CA PRO A 350 0.93 -16.27 1.69
C PRO A 350 0.18 -14.97 2.00
N TRP A 351 -1.10 -14.87 1.61
CA TRP A 351 -1.92 -13.71 1.95
C TRP A 351 -2.30 -13.68 3.43
N PHE A 352 -2.57 -14.84 4.05
CA PHE A 352 -2.77 -14.91 5.49
C PHE A 352 -1.55 -14.37 6.24
N VAL A 353 -0.35 -14.83 5.87
CA VAL A 353 0.92 -14.35 6.42
C VAL A 353 1.06 -12.84 6.25
N HIS A 354 0.72 -12.30 5.07
CA HIS A 354 0.70 -10.87 4.83
C HIS A 354 -0.23 -10.13 5.82
N CYS A 355 -1.47 -10.62 6.02
CA CYS A 355 -2.40 -10.07 7.00
C CYS A 355 -1.84 -10.09 8.43
N GLN A 356 -1.16 -11.17 8.82
CA GLN A 356 -0.54 -11.28 10.15
C GLN A 356 0.67 -10.35 10.31
N ILE A 357 1.51 -10.22 9.28
CA ILE A 357 2.65 -9.30 9.28
C ILE A 357 2.17 -7.86 9.40
N ASP A 358 1.15 -7.46 8.64
CA ASP A 358 0.61 -6.10 8.70
C ASP A 358 -0.08 -5.83 10.04
N SER A 359 -0.78 -6.83 10.60
CA SER A 359 -1.32 -6.78 11.97
C SER A 359 -0.21 -6.68 13.02
N SER A 360 0.95 -7.31 12.79
CA SER A 360 2.12 -7.28 13.68
C SER A 360 2.95 -6.00 13.57
N LYS A 361 3.08 -5.42 12.37
CA LYS A 361 3.65 -4.08 12.16
C LYS A 361 2.79 -3.04 12.86
N PHE A 362 1.47 -3.21 12.76
CA PHE A 362 0.51 -2.41 13.52
C PHE A 362 0.62 -2.66 15.02
N SER A 363 0.87 -3.90 15.48
CA SER A 363 1.12 -4.23 16.89
C SER A 363 2.41 -3.62 17.44
N LYS A 364 3.46 -3.51 16.62
CA LYS A 364 4.68 -2.77 16.99
C LYS A 364 4.45 -1.26 17.04
N ASP A 365 3.58 -0.71 16.20
CA ASP A 365 3.07 0.66 16.32
C ASP A 365 2.13 0.86 17.53
N ILE A 366 1.51 -0.21 18.07
CA ILE A 366 0.74 -0.17 19.33
C ILE A 366 1.67 -0.10 20.55
N SER A 367 2.88 -0.64 20.46
CA SER A 367 3.88 -0.56 21.54
C SER A 367 4.54 0.81 21.66
N SER A 368 4.55 1.63 20.61
CA SER A 368 4.98 3.02 20.71
C SER A 368 3.75 3.91 20.89
N ASP A 369 3.63 4.46 22.10
CA ASP A 369 2.63 5.44 22.51
C ASP A 369 1.25 4.89 22.91
N TYR A 370 1.24 3.94 23.85
CA TYR A 370 0.26 4.04 24.93
C TYR A 370 0.74 5.13 25.90
N ALA A 371 0.50 6.39 25.55
CA ALA A 371 0.40 7.43 26.56
C ALA A 371 -1.04 7.34 27.11
N PRO A 372 -1.25 7.15 28.43
CA PRO A 372 -2.57 7.46 28.99
C PRO A 372 -2.94 8.86 28.52
N PRO A 373 -4.24 9.17 28.30
CA PRO A 373 -4.62 10.55 28.04
C PRO A 373 -4.02 11.38 29.16
N LEU A 374 -3.05 12.25 28.80
CA LEU A 374 -2.56 13.28 29.69
C LEU A 374 -3.83 13.97 30.18
N GLY A 375 -4.08 13.90 31.49
CA GLY A 375 -5.13 14.67 32.16
C GLY A 375 -4.89 16.19 32.10
N GLU A 376 -4.16 16.67 31.10
CA GLU A 376 -3.62 18.02 31.01
C GLU A 376 -3.87 18.63 29.63
N THR A 377 -5.14 18.87 29.29
CA THR A 377 -5.51 20.08 28.52
C THR A 377 -6.96 20.50 28.76
N SER A 378 -7.47 20.32 29.98
CA SER A 378 -8.84 20.72 30.36
C SER A 378 -8.92 22.09 31.03
N TYR A 379 -7.92 22.96 30.82
CA TYR A 379 -7.79 24.24 31.52
C TYR A 379 -8.36 25.46 30.76
N LEU A 380 -8.89 25.29 29.54
CA LEU A 380 -9.34 26.40 28.68
C LEU A 380 -10.80 26.31 28.17
N LEU A 381 -11.56 25.28 28.53
CA LEU A 381 -12.96 25.11 28.08
C LEU A 381 -13.94 25.89 28.96
N ALA A 382 -14.98 26.48 28.36
CA ALA A 382 -16.06 27.12 29.10
C ALA A 382 -16.81 26.09 29.97
N GLY A 383 -17.46 26.53 31.06
CA GLY A 383 -18.09 25.63 32.03
C GLY A 383 -19.06 24.59 31.42
N ALA A 384 -19.82 24.98 30.40
CA ALA A 384 -20.74 24.09 29.68
C ALA A 384 -20.01 23.08 28.79
N GLU A 385 -18.97 23.50 28.05
CA GLU A 385 -18.17 22.61 27.19
C GLU A 385 -17.44 21.54 28.02
N ARG A 386 -16.99 21.89 29.22
CA ARG A 386 -16.35 20.94 30.13
C ARG A 386 -17.30 19.83 30.58
N VAL A 387 -18.56 20.16 30.84
CA VAL A 387 -19.59 19.18 31.22
C VAL A 387 -19.89 18.24 30.05
N VAL A 388 -20.01 18.79 28.84
CA VAL A 388 -20.23 18.01 27.62
C VAL A 388 -19.06 17.05 27.35
N SER A 389 -17.81 17.51 27.46
CA SER A 389 -16.62 16.65 27.28
C SER A 389 -16.54 15.53 28.33
N LEU A 390 -16.87 15.83 29.59
CA LEU A 390 -16.90 14.80 30.64
C LEU A 390 -18.00 13.76 30.39
N ARG A 391 -19.18 14.19 29.94
CA ARG A 391 -20.29 13.27 29.60
C ARG A 391 -19.97 12.43 28.37
N HIS A 392 -19.35 13.01 27.34
CA HIS A 392 -18.87 12.28 26.15
C HIS A 392 -17.91 11.16 26.53
N ASN A 393 -16.91 11.43 27.39
CA ASN A 393 -15.98 10.40 27.86
C ASN A 393 -16.67 9.25 28.59
N LEU A 394 -17.71 9.53 29.38
CA LEU A 394 -18.48 8.50 30.08
C LEU A 394 -19.24 7.61 29.09
N VAL A 395 -19.94 8.22 28.14
CA VAL A 395 -20.72 7.51 27.11
C VAL A 395 -19.79 6.68 26.22
N GLN A 396 -18.64 7.23 25.82
CA GLN A 396 -17.63 6.50 25.04
C GLN A 396 -17.08 5.30 25.82
N ALA A 397 -16.78 5.45 27.11
CA ALA A 397 -16.30 4.35 27.95
C ALA A 397 -17.33 3.22 28.10
N ALA A 398 -18.61 3.58 28.28
CA ALA A 398 -19.70 2.61 28.34
C ALA A 398 -19.91 1.90 27.00
N LEU A 399 -19.88 2.65 25.89
CA LEU A 399 -19.92 2.09 24.53
C LEU A 399 -18.81 1.06 24.32
N LEU A 400 -17.56 1.41 24.62
CA LEU A 400 -16.41 0.52 24.44
C LEU A 400 -16.53 -0.76 25.27
N THR A 401 -17.08 -0.66 26.47
CA THR A 401 -17.34 -1.82 27.33
C THR A 401 -18.37 -2.74 26.70
N SER A 402 -19.48 -2.18 26.19
CA SER A 402 -20.51 -2.92 25.46
C SER A 402 -19.94 -3.59 24.21
N LEU A 403 -19.20 -2.84 23.38
CA LEU A 403 -18.64 -3.34 22.12
C LEU A 403 -17.62 -4.45 22.34
N ARG A 404 -16.77 -4.36 23.37
CA ARG A 404 -15.80 -5.42 23.70
C ARG A 404 -16.48 -6.70 24.19
N HIS A 405 -17.63 -6.56 24.85
CA HIS A 405 -18.41 -7.71 25.30
C HIS A 405 -19.18 -8.34 24.14
N GLU A 406 -19.80 -7.53 23.29
CA GLU A 406 -20.60 -7.98 22.14
C GLU A 406 -19.73 -8.55 21.01
N PHE A 407 -18.58 -7.93 20.76
CA PHE A 407 -17.66 -8.28 19.67
C PHE A 407 -16.32 -8.77 20.20
N SER A 408 -16.33 -9.84 21.02
CA SER A 408 -15.13 -10.41 21.64
C SER A 408 -14.04 -10.81 20.63
N ASP A 409 -14.47 -11.19 19.42
CA ASP A 409 -13.60 -11.70 18.35
C ASP A 409 -13.23 -10.61 17.33
N CYS A 410 -13.61 -9.35 17.59
CA CYS A 410 -13.32 -8.22 16.73
C CYS A 410 -12.34 -7.24 17.38
N ILE A 411 -11.67 -6.44 16.56
CA ILE A 411 -10.79 -5.38 17.06
C ILE A 411 -11.63 -4.14 17.35
N VAL A 412 -11.85 -3.86 18.63
CA VAL A 412 -12.51 -2.64 19.11
C VAL A 412 -11.46 -1.59 19.50
N ARG A 413 -11.50 -0.40 18.90
CA ARG A 413 -10.61 0.72 19.22
C ARG A 413 -11.37 1.99 19.49
N ALA A 414 -10.90 2.75 20.46
CA ALA A 414 -11.30 4.14 20.70
C ALA A 414 -10.36 5.11 20.00
N GLU A 415 -10.80 6.34 19.74
CA GLU A 415 -9.96 7.45 19.27
C GLU A 415 -9.12 7.09 18.03
N HIS A 416 -9.72 6.34 17.10
CA HIS A 416 -8.99 5.77 15.97
C HIS A 416 -8.69 6.84 14.91
N PRO A 417 -7.42 7.03 14.48
CA PRO A 417 -7.11 7.98 13.42
C PRO A 417 -7.85 7.64 12.13
N THR A 418 -8.57 8.62 11.58
CA THR A 418 -9.48 8.40 10.44
C THR A 418 -8.79 8.45 9.08
N GLY A 419 -7.53 8.86 9.04
CA GLY A 419 -6.80 9.13 7.80
C GLY A 419 -7.13 10.46 7.12
N THR A 420 -8.11 11.22 7.64
CA THR A 420 -8.54 12.52 7.11
C THR A 420 -8.09 13.72 7.95
N GLY A 421 -7.42 13.47 9.08
CA GLY A 421 -6.98 14.48 10.04
C GLY A 421 -7.80 14.53 11.34
N GLY A 422 -8.82 13.67 11.46
CA GLY A 422 -9.63 13.49 12.67
C GLY A 422 -9.39 12.16 13.39
N ARG A 423 -10.13 11.95 14.48
CA ARG A 423 -10.22 10.71 15.24
C ARG A 423 -11.69 10.31 15.36
N ALA A 424 -11.96 9.02 15.13
CA ALA A 424 -13.27 8.45 15.36
C ALA A 424 -13.39 8.00 16.81
N ASP A 425 -14.54 8.25 17.43
CA ASP A 425 -14.78 7.93 18.84
C ASP A 425 -14.63 6.43 19.11
N ALA A 426 -15.19 5.57 18.24
CA ALA A 426 -14.89 4.15 18.24
C ALA A 426 -14.95 3.52 16.84
N VAL A 427 -14.20 2.44 16.67
CA VAL A 427 -14.26 1.57 15.49
C VAL A 427 -14.29 0.11 15.92
N VAL A 428 -15.08 -0.68 15.20
CA VAL A 428 -15.06 -2.15 15.30
C VAL A 428 -14.61 -2.66 13.94
N ARG A 429 -13.46 -3.35 13.93
CA ARG A 429 -12.97 -4.02 12.72
C ARG A 429 -13.20 -5.51 12.85
N PHE A 430 -13.99 -6.02 11.92
CA PHE A 430 -14.31 -7.43 11.81
C PHE A 430 -13.14 -8.18 11.15
N PRO A 431 -12.99 -9.48 11.44
CA PRO A 431 -11.96 -10.32 10.81
C PRO A 431 -12.02 -10.34 9.27
N ASP A 432 -13.20 -10.13 8.69
CA ASP A 432 -13.44 -10.06 7.24
C ASP A 432 -13.00 -8.73 6.60
N GLY A 433 -12.43 -7.81 7.38
CA GLY A 433 -11.95 -6.51 6.93
C GLY A 433 -13.02 -5.42 6.90
N LYS A 434 -14.29 -5.73 7.20
CA LYS A 434 -15.33 -4.71 7.38
C LYS A 434 -15.02 -3.85 8.60
N LEU A 435 -15.36 -2.58 8.49
CA LEU A 435 -15.17 -1.61 9.55
C LEU A 435 -16.49 -0.92 9.84
N TRP A 436 -16.90 -0.97 11.10
CA TRP A 436 -18.03 -0.21 11.61
C TRP A 436 -17.49 0.99 12.36
N LEU A 437 -18.07 2.14 12.07
CA LEU A 437 -17.64 3.43 12.57
C LEU A 437 -18.68 3.97 13.54
N TYR A 438 -18.24 4.38 14.72
CA TYR A 438 -19.09 4.90 15.78
C TYR A 438 -18.68 6.33 16.12
N GLU A 439 -19.65 7.22 16.18
CA GLU A 439 -19.48 8.63 16.57
C GLU A 439 -20.46 8.96 17.70
N VAL A 440 -19.94 9.49 18.81
CA VAL A 440 -20.68 9.82 20.02
C VAL A 440 -20.99 11.32 20.02
N LYS A 441 -22.24 11.68 20.33
CA LYS A 441 -22.66 13.07 20.56
C LYS A 441 -23.52 13.19 21.80
N ILE A 442 -23.39 14.33 22.49
CA ILE A 442 -24.12 14.64 23.72
C ILE A 442 -25.06 15.80 23.41
N SER A 443 -26.34 15.47 23.29
CA SER A 443 -27.42 16.43 23.01
C SER A 443 -28.72 15.95 23.65
N ASP A 444 -29.71 16.84 23.80
CA ASP A 444 -30.98 16.53 24.46
C ASP A 444 -31.96 15.69 23.62
N THR A 445 -31.73 15.56 22.30
CA THR A 445 -32.64 14.85 21.38
C THR A 445 -31.86 14.00 20.37
N ALA A 446 -32.43 12.86 19.97
CA ALA A 446 -31.80 11.94 19.01
C ALA A 446 -31.49 12.61 17.65
N ILE A 447 -32.39 13.47 17.15
CA ILE A 447 -32.16 14.20 15.89
C ILE A 447 -30.96 15.16 15.95
N ALA A 448 -30.69 15.77 17.11
CA ALA A 448 -29.53 16.64 17.30
C ALA A 448 -28.23 15.83 17.28
N VAL A 449 -28.20 14.69 18.00
CA VAL A 449 -27.07 13.74 17.99
C VAL A 449 -26.77 13.29 16.56
N VAL A 450 -27.79 12.88 15.79
CA VAL A 450 -27.63 12.47 14.38
C VAL A 450 -27.10 13.61 13.51
N ARG A 451 -27.64 14.83 13.66
CA ARG A 451 -27.23 15.98 12.85
C ARG A 451 -25.76 16.34 13.09
N GLU A 452 -25.32 16.31 14.34
CA GLU A 452 -23.95 16.64 14.72
C GLU A 452 -22.95 15.56 14.26
N ALA A 453 -23.31 14.27 14.39
CA ALA A 453 -22.43 13.16 14.01
C ALA A 453 -22.28 12.98 12.49
N MET A 454 -23.30 13.31 11.70
CA MET A 454 -23.37 12.99 10.28
C MET A 454 -22.16 13.49 9.47
N GLY A 455 -21.77 14.75 9.67
CA GLY A 455 -20.67 15.35 8.91
C GLY A 455 -19.35 14.61 9.12
N GLN A 456 -19.07 14.23 10.36
CA GLN A 456 -17.87 13.49 10.74
C GLN A 456 -17.90 12.05 10.21
N LEU A 457 -19.00 11.33 10.41
CA LEU A 457 -19.17 9.97 9.89
C LEU A 457 -18.99 9.91 8.37
N LEU A 458 -19.59 10.84 7.64
CA LEU A 458 -19.45 10.91 6.18
C LEU A 458 -18.02 11.27 5.75
N GLU A 459 -17.36 12.21 6.44
CA GLU A 459 -15.97 12.55 6.15
C GLU A 459 -15.05 11.34 6.39
N TYR A 460 -15.19 10.67 7.53
CA TYR A 460 -14.33 9.56 7.93
C TYR A 460 -14.54 8.34 7.04
N ALA A 461 -15.77 8.10 6.58
CA ALA A 461 -16.09 6.96 5.74
C ALA A 461 -15.75 7.17 4.25
N PHE A 462 -16.07 8.34 3.68
CA PHE A 462 -16.08 8.53 2.22
C PHE A 462 -14.99 9.45 1.66
N ARG A 463 -14.28 10.21 2.48
CA ARG A 463 -13.21 11.08 1.98
C ARG A 463 -12.01 10.23 1.50
N PRO A 464 -11.27 10.66 0.46
CA PRO A 464 -10.09 9.93 0.02
C PRO A 464 -9.08 9.73 1.17
N LYS A 465 -8.64 8.49 1.39
CA LYS A 465 -7.83 8.02 2.54
C LYS A 465 -8.59 7.88 3.87
N GLY A 466 -9.92 7.97 3.85
CA GLY A 466 -10.80 7.62 4.95
C GLY A 466 -10.84 6.11 5.22
N LEU A 467 -11.64 5.72 6.21
CA LEU A 467 -11.72 4.37 6.74
C LEU A 467 -12.53 3.41 5.87
N ASN A 468 -13.27 3.90 4.87
CA ASN A 468 -14.16 3.11 4.01
C ASN A 468 -15.09 2.21 4.84
N ALA A 469 -15.77 2.79 5.82
CA ALA A 469 -16.63 2.06 6.74
C ALA A 469 -17.82 1.43 6.00
N SER A 470 -18.10 0.16 6.31
CA SER A 470 -19.26 -0.56 5.77
C SER A 470 -20.56 -0.21 6.49
N LYS A 471 -20.46 0.37 7.69
CA LYS A 471 -21.59 0.75 8.55
C LYS A 471 -21.24 1.97 9.39
N LEU A 472 -22.17 2.90 9.51
CA LEU A 472 -22.07 4.12 10.30
C LEU A 472 -23.05 4.04 11.48
N ILE A 473 -22.58 4.29 12.68
CA ILE A 473 -23.38 4.22 13.89
C ILE A 473 -23.27 5.56 14.63
N VAL A 474 -24.41 6.22 14.81
CA VAL A 474 -24.55 7.38 15.67
C VAL A 474 -24.86 6.90 17.08
N VAL A 475 -24.12 7.40 18.07
CA VAL A 475 -24.30 7.03 19.47
C VAL A 475 -24.71 8.23 20.30
N GLY A 476 -25.79 8.09 21.07
CA GLY A 476 -26.31 9.14 21.95
C GLY A 476 -27.03 8.58 23.17
N GLU A 477 -27.32 9.44 24.13
CA GLU A 477 -28.09 9.10 25.34
C GLU A 477 -29.62 9.14 25.14
N PRO A 478 -30.21 10.08 24.36
CA PRO A 478 -31.65 10.12 24.13
C PRO A 478 -32.15 8.84 23.45
N GLU A 479 -33.39 8.45 23.78
CA GLU A 479 -34.09 7.38 23.07
C GLU A 479 -34.40 7.83 21.64
N LEU A 480 -34.41 6.87 20.71
CA LEU A 480 -34.72 7.13 19.31
C LEU A 480 -36.23 7.41 19.17
N ASP A 481 -36.59 8.63 18.80
CA ASP A 481 -37.98 8.99 18.50
C ASP A 481 -38.41 8.58 17.07
N GLU A 482 -39.71 8.37 16.87
CA GLU A 482 -40.30 7.94 15.60
C GLU A 482 -39.96 8.89 14.43
N GLY A 483 -39.85 10.19 14.69
CA GLY A 483 -39.49 11.18 13.67
C GLY A 483 -38.05 10.99 13.18
N THR A 484 -37.12 10.78 14.12
CA THR A 484 -35.71 10.50 13.82
C THR A 484 -35.52 9.12 13.18
N GLU A 485 -36.26 8.10 13.62
CA GLU A 485 -36.24 6.76 13.01
C GLU A 485 -36.64 6.81 11.54
N ARG A 486 -37.77 7.46 11.22
CA ARG A 486 -38.22 7.66 9.84
C ARG A 486 -37.21 8.44 9.00
N TYR A 487 -36.49 9.38 9.60
CA TYR A 487 -35.43 10.11 8.91
C TYR A 487 -34.25 9.20 8.56
N LEU A 488 -33.78 8.36 9.49
CA LEU A 488 -32.72 7.38 9.23
C LEU A 488 -33.13 6.33 8.21
N ASP A 489 -34.39 5.85 8.25
CA ASP A 489 -34.95 4.95 7.24
C ASP A 489 -34.86 5.53 5.84
N ARG A 490 -35.24 6.80 5.70
CA ARG A 490 -35.15 7.49 4.42
C ARG A 490 -33.71 7.62 3.93
N LEU A 491 -32.75 7.86 4.83
CA LEU A 491 -31.33 7.88 4.47
C LEU A 491 -30.83 6.52 3.97
N ARG A 492 -31.30 5.43 4.60
CA ARG A 492 -31.02 4.06 4.16
C ARG A 492 -31.64 3.76 2.79
N SER A 493 -32.92 4.10 2.57
CA SER A 493 -33.64 3.79 1.34
C SER A 493 -33.21 4.63 0.15
N ASP A 494 -33.11 5.94 0.33
CA ASP A 494 -32.96 6.89 -0.79
C ASP A 494 -31.50 7.02 -1.22
N PHE A 495 -30.55 6.80 -0.29
CA PHE A 495 -29.12 7.03 -0.52
C PHE A 495 -28.24 5.79 -0.31
N ASN A 496 -28.83 4.64 0.03
CA ASN A 496 -28.11 3.39 0.33
C ASN A 496 -27.02 3.58 1.40
N LEU A 497 -27.24 4.50 2.34
CA LEU A 497 -26.32 4.80 3.43
C LEU A 497 -26.59 3.85 4.58
N SER A 498 -25.67 2.92 4.87
CA SER A 498 -25.81 1.99 6.00
C SER A 498 -25.56 2.72 7.33
N ILE A 499 -26.58 3.42 7.83
CA ILE A 499 -26.54 4.21 9.06
C ILE A 499 -27.54 3.71 10.09
N GLU A 500 -27.13 3.66 11.36
CA GLU A 500 -27.95 3.27 12.50
C GLU A 500 -27.75 4.21 13.70
N TYR A 501 -28.70 4.18 14.63
CA TYR A 501 -28.62 4.87 15.92
C TYR A 501 -28.53 3.84 17.04
N GLN A 502 -27.61 4.05 17.99
CA GLN A 502 -27.45 3.20 19.16
C GLN A 502 -27.51 4.07 20.42
N GLN A 503 -28.48 3.74 21.30
CA GLN A 503 -28.58 4.39 22.59
C GLN A 503 -27.60 3.79 23.59
N ILE A 504 -26.87 4.63 24.32
CA ILE A 504 -26.03 4.23 25.46
C ILE A 504 -26.44 5.06 26.67
N LEU A 505 -26.83 4.36 27.74
CA LEU A 505 -27.17 5.00 29.01
C LEU A 505 -25.97 4.91 29.95
N VAL A 506 -25.59 6.05 30.53
CA VAL A 506 -24.59 6.13 31.59
C VAL A 506 -25.23 6.65 32.88
N PRO A 507 -24.77 6.18 34.06
CA PRO A 507 -25.31 6.58 35.34
C PRO A 507 -25.34 8.10 35.61
#